data_AF-A0A1L3GX54-F1
#
_entry.id   AF-A0A1L3GX54-F1
#
_cell.length_a   1.000
_cell.length_b   1.000
_cell.length_c   1.000
_cell.angle_alpha   90.00
_cell.angle_beta   90.00
_cell.angle_gamma   90.00
#
_symmetry.space_group_name_H-M   'P 1'
#
loop_
_entity.id
_entity.type
_entity.pdbx_description
1 polymer ?
#
loop_
_entity_poly.entity_id
_entity_poly.type
_entity_poly.pdbx_seq_one_letter_code
_entity_poly.pdbx_strand_id
1 'polypeptide(L)'
;KYSDWIIRSKFEWYILSKEYKAQNGSNKNPEQYLLDVSNKRNGENVSTMLKNCDNEYSKYCDCKHTTTLVKSVLNGNGNTTEQERETVDLEDLSKFGCREKSVETTNKIWECKKNDILSVNGVCSPPRRQEI
;
A
#
# COMPACT_ATOMS: atom_id res chain seq x y z
N LYS A 1 -15.63 3.10 -0.43
CA LYS A 1 -16.56 3.04 -1.59
C LYS A 1 -15.89 2.53 -2.85
N TYR A 2 -14.92 3.25 -3.45
CA TYR A 2 -14.29 2.80 -4.70
C TYR A 2 -13.41 1.55 -4.50
N SER A 3 -12.61 1.50 -3.43
CA SER A 3 -11.86 0.29 -3.05
C SER A 3 -12.76 -0.93 -2.86
N ASP A 4 -13.84 -0.78 -2.08
CA ASP A 4 -14.82 -1.84 -1.83
C ASP A 4 -15.43 -2.38 -3.13
N TRP A 5 -15.73 -1.47 -4.08
CA TRP A 5 -16.23 -1.85 -5.40
C TRP A 5 -15.20 -2.66 -6.18
N ILE A 6 -13.92 -2.25 -6.23
CA ILE A 6 -12.86 -3.00 -6.92
C ILE A 6 -12.70 -4.39 -6.30
N ILE A 7 -12.65 -4.49 -4.96
CA ILE A 7 -12.52 -5.77 -4.25
C ILE A 7 -13.70 -6.69 -4.57
N ARG A 8 -14.93 -6.16 -4.52
CA ARG A 8 -16.13 -6.92 -4.86
C ARG A 8 -16.12 -7.38 -6.31
N SER A 9 -15.82 -6.50 -7.26
CA SER A 9 -15.78 -6.83 -8.69
C SER A 9 -14.72 -7.90 -9.00
N LYS A 10 -13.56 -7.86 -8.35
CA LYS A 10 -12.54 -8.92 -8.45
C LYS A 10 -13.03 -10.26 -7.93
N PHE A 11 -13.73 -10.25 -6.80
CA PHE A 11 -14.28 -11.47 -6.22
C PHE A 11 -15.41 -12.07 -7.08
N GLU A 12 -16.33 -11.23 -7.57
CA GLU A 12 -17.39 -11.64 -8.50
C GLU A 12 -16.79 -12.26 -9.76
N TRP A 13 -15.78 -11.61 -10.37
CA TRP A 13 -15.07 -12.16 -11.52
C TRP A 13 -14.39 -13.50 -11.22
N TYR A 14 -13.72 -13.62 -10.06
CA TYR A 14 -13.08 -14.87 -9.65
C TYR A 14 -14.09 -16.03 -9.54
N ILE A 15 -15.24 -15.80 -8.90
CA ILE A 15 -16.28 -16.82 -8.74
C ILE A 15 -16.86 -17.23 -10.09
N LEU A 16 -17.29 -16.27 -10.91
CA LEU A 16 -17.93 -16.54 -12.20
C LEU A 16 -16.98 -17.21 -13.19
N SER A 17 -15.73 -16.75 -13.27
CA SER A 17 -14.71 -17.33 -14.16
C SER A 17 -14.33 -18.75 -13.75
N LYS A 18 -14.30 -19.04 -12.45
CA LYS A 18 -14.08 -20.39 -11.92
C LYS A 18 -15.25 -21.32 -12.23
N GLU A 19 -16.49 -20.86 -12.02
CA GLU A 19 -17.69 -21.65 -12.30
C GLU A 19 -17.82 -21.97 -13.80
N TYR A 20 -17.53 -21.00 -14.66
CA TYR A 20 -17.50 -21.21 -16.11
C TYR A 20 -16.53 -22.35 -16.49
N LYS A 21 -15.32 -22.37 -15.92
CA LYS A 21 -14.33 -23.44 -16.13
C LYS A 21 -14.82 -24.79 -15.60
N ALA A 22 -15.52 -24.81 -14.47
CA ALA A 22 -16.08 -26.04 -13.90
C ALA A 22 -17.14 -26.66 -14.83
N GLN A 23 -18.00 -25.83 -15.42
CA GLN A 23 -19.10 -26.28 -16.28
C GLN A 23 -18.68 -26.60 -17.72
N ASN A 24 -17.69 -25.90 -18.27
CA ASN A 24 -17.31 -25.99 -19.68
C ASN A 24 -15.97 -26.70 -19.93
N GLY A 25 -15.31 -27.15 -18.85
CA GLY A 25 -13.99 -27.77 -18.87
C GLY A 25 -12.86 -26.80 -18.53
N SER A 26 -11.88 -27.26 -17.76
CA SER A 26 -10.78 -26.46 -17.19
C SER A 26 -9.94 -25.73 -18.24
N ASN A 27 -9.89 -26.25 -19.47
CA ASN A 27 -9.10 -25.70 -20.57
C ASN A 27 -9.82 -24.55 -21.30
N LYS A 28 -11.09 -24.27 -20.98
CA LYS A 28 -11.83 -23.13 -21.55
C LYS A 28 -11.47 -21.86 -20.79
N ASN A 29 -10.90 -20.89 -21.50
CA ASN A 29 -10.57 -19.59 -20.93
C ASN A 29 -11.82 -18.66 -20.94
N PRO A 30 -12.35 -18.25 -19.77
CA PRO A 30 -13.49 -17.34 -19.68
C PRO A 30 -13.19 -15.95 -20.27
N GLU A 31 -11.95 -15.47 -20.21
CA GLU A 31 -11.58 -14.19 -20.83
C GLU A 31 -11.65 -14.29 -22.36
N GLN A 32 -11.12 -15.37 -22.93
CA GLN A 32 -11.18 -15.59 -24.37
C GLN A 32 -12.62 -15.72 -24.85
N TYR A 33 -13.48 -16.42 -24.09
CA TYR A 33 -14.90 -16.52 -24.38
C TYR A 33 -15.57 -15.14 -24.50
N LEU A 34 -15.31 -14.24 -23.54
CA LEU A 34 -15.86 -12.89 -23.58
C LEU A 34 -15.32 -12.08 -24.77
N LEU A 35 -14.02 -12.19 -25.09
CA LEU A 35 -13.42 -11.51 -26.24
C LEU A 35 -14.01 -12.01 -27.57
N ASP A 36 -14.25 -13.32 -27.68
CA ASP A 36 -14.83 -13.94 -28.87
C ASP A 36 -16.30 -13.52 -29.06
N VAL A 37 -17.11 -13.55 -28.00
CA VAL A 37 -18.54 -13.17 -28.06
C VAL A 37 -18.74 -11.67 -28.27
N SER A 38 -17.85 -10.84 -27.74
CA SER A 38 -17.92 -9.38 -27.90
C SER A 38 -17.42 -8.87 -29.26
N ASN A 39 -16.96 -9.76 -30.16
CA ASN A 39 -16.26 -9.41 -31.40
C ASN A 39 -15.03 -8.50 -31.17
N LYS A 40 -14.46 -8.50 -29.96
CA LYS A 40 -13.27 -7.74 -29.58
C LYS A 40 -12.13 -8.70 -29.27
N ARG A 41 -11.71 -9.52 -30.25
CA ARG A 41 -10.62 -10.49 -30.05
C ARG A 41 -9.28 -9.87 -29.61
N ASN A 42 -9.08 -8.58 -29.92
CA ASN A 42 -7.92 -7.78 -29.49
C ASN A 42 -8.27 -6.78 -28.36
N GLY A 43 -9.44 -6.95 -27.72
CA GLY A 43 -9.87 -6.12 -26.60
C GLY A 43 -9.10 -6.41 -25.32
N GLU A 44 -9.20 -5.49 -24.37
CA GLU A 44 -8.64 -5.70 -23.05
C GLU A 44 -9.44 -6.77 -22.28
N ASN A 45 -8.75 -7.76 -21.70
CA ASN A 45 -9.40 -8.78 -20.90
C ASN A 45 -9.79 -8.23 -19.52
N VAL A 46 -10.74 -8.91 -18.87
CA VAL A 46 -11.30 -8.48 -17.57
C VAL A 46 -10.21 -8.34 -16.51
N SER A 47 -9.22 -9.24 -16.46
CA SER A 47 -8.12 -9.14 -15.49
C SER A 47 -7.28 -7.88 -15.67
N THR A 48 -7.00 -7.46 -16.92
CA THR A 48 -6.26 -6.21 -17.16
C THR A 48 -7.11 -4.99 -16.84
N MET A 49 -8.41 -4.99 -17.16
CA MET A 49 -9.32 -3.91 -16.78
C MET A 49 -9.36 -3.72 -15.25
N LEU A 50 -9.47 -4.81 -14.48
CA LEU A 50 -9.46 -4.76 -13.01
C LEU A 50 -8.11 -4.28 -12.45
N LYS A 51 -6.99 -4.62 -13.10
CA LYS A 51 -5.66 -4.10 -12.74
C LYS A 51 -5.55 -2.59 -13.04
N ASN A 52 -6.15 -2.12 -14.12
CA ASN A 52 -6.19 -0.69 -14.42
C ASN A 52 -7.00 0.07 -13.36
N CYS A 53 -8.09 -0.51 -12.85
CA CYS A 53 -8.82 0.06 -11.71
C CYS A 53 -7.95 0.14 -10.44
N ASP A 54 -7.07 -0.83 -10.16
CA ASP A 54 -6.14 -0.73 -9.03
C ASP A 54 -5.14 0.42 -9.19
N ASN A 55 -4.64 0.61 -10.42
CA ASN A 55 -3.71 1.69 -10.74
C ASN A 55 -4.40 3.05 -10.59
N GLU A 56 -5.63 3.18 -11.09
CA GLU A 56 -6.45 4.38 -10.96
C GLU A 56 -6.77 4.67 -9.49
N TYR A 57 -7.15 3.65 -8.72
CA TYR A 57 -7.34 3.77 -7.29
C TYR A 57 -6.07 4.29 -6.61
N SER A 58 -4.93 3.66 -6.86
CA SER A 58 -3.67 4.04 -6.23
C SER A 58 -3.26 5.47 -6.60
N LYS A 59 -3.53 5.91 -7.83
CA LYS A 59 -3.24 7.27 -8.29
C LYS A 59 -4.00 8.35 -7.51
N TYR A 60 -5.24 8.10 -7.11
CA TYR A 60 -6.10 9.15 -6.52
C TYR A 60 -6.47 8.92 -5.06
N CYS A 61 -6.32 7.71 -4.53
CA CYS A 61 -6.78 7.33 -3.20
C CYS A 61 -5.66 6.89 -2.25
N ASP A 62 -4.44 6.64 -2.75
CA ASP A 62 -3.32 6.37 -1.85
C ASP A 62 -2.79 7.67 -1.24
N CYS A 63 -2.73 7.69 0.09
CA CYS A 63 -2.04 8.74 0.81
C CYS A 63 -0.52 8.62 0.58
N LYS A 64 0.10 9.63 -0.04
CA LYS A 64 1.52 9.62 -0.43
C LYS A 64 2.45 9.32 0.76
N HIS A 65 2.32 10.08 1.85
CA HIS A 65 3.18 9.99 3.03
C HIS A 65 2.94 8.75 3.92
N THR A 66 2.08 7.81 3.51
CA THR A 66 1.83 6.59 4.29
C THR A 66 1.61 5.38 3.39
N THR A 67 0.50 5.34 2.62
CA THR A 67 0.17 4.19 1.79
C THR A 67 1.19 3.97 0.69
N THR A 68 1.60 5.04 -0.01
CA THR A 68 2.58 4.94 -1.10
C THR A 68 3.95 4.52 -0.57
N LEU A 69 4.40 5.08 0.56
CA LEU A 69 5.64 4.69 1.22
C LEU A 69 5.64 3.22 1.65
N VAL A 70 4.55 2.74 2.28
CA VAL A 70 4.45 1.34 2.69
C VAL A 70 4.45 0.41 1.46
N LYS A 71 3.73 0.78 0.39
CA LYS A 71 3.72 0.00 -0.86
C LYS A 71 5.09 -0.04 -1.54
N SER A 72 5.85 1.06 -1.55
CA SER A 72 7.17 1.10 -2.19
C SER A 72 8.19 0.23 -1.46
N VAL A 73 8.09 0.12 -0.14
CA VAL A 73 8.95 -0.77 0.66
C VAL A 73 8.54 -2.24 0.53
N LEU A 74 7.25 -2.56 0.69
CA LEU A 74 6.78 -3.95 0.66
C LEU A 74 6.85 -4.58 -0.73
N ASN A 75 6.60 -3.80 -1.78
CA ASN A 75 6.61 -4.29 -3.17
C ASN A 75 7.87 -3.80 -3.94
N GLY A 76 8.84 -3.24 -3.23
CA GLY A 76 10.09 -2.75 -3.81
C GLY A 76 10.91 -3.88 -4.45
N ASN A 77 11.74 -3.54 -5.41
CA ASN A 77 12.59 -4.52 -6.08
C ASN A 77 13.81 -4.88 -5.18
N GLY A 78 14.32 -6.09 -5.31
CA GLY A 78 15.55 -6.51 -4.61
C GLY A 78 16.76 -5.65 -4.99
N ASN A 79 16.77 -5.10 -6.20
CA ASN A 79 17.86 -4.26 -6.71
C ASN A 79 17.71 -2.75 -6.40
N THR A 80 16.72 -2.33 -5.60
CA THR A 80 16.58 -0.93 -5.17
C THR A 80 17.86 -0.45 -4.49
N THR A 81 18.32 0.73 -4.88
CA THR A 81 19.61 1.30 -4.43
C THR A 81 19.58 1.68 -2.95
N GLU A 82 20.74 1.77 -2.32
CA GLU A 82 20.88 2.25 -0.93
C GLU A 82 20.28 3.65 -0.76
N GLN A 83 20.56 4.56 -1.69
CA GLN A 83 19.99 5.90 -1.70
C GLN A 83 18.45 5.88 -1.67
N GLU A 84 17.80 5.09 -2.53
CA GLU A 84 16.34 4.97 -2.54
C GLU A 84 15.77 4.33 -1.26
N ARG A 85 16.53 3.44 -0.61
CA ARG A 85 16.12 2.78 0.64
C ARG A 85 16.19 3.71 1.85
N GLU A 86 17.12 4.64 1.84
CA GLU A 86 17.43 5.51 2.99
C GLU A 86 16.90 6.94 2.84
N THR A 87 16.49 7.34 1.63
CA THR A 87 15.96 8.70 1.40
C THR A 87 14.68 8.93 2.21
N VAL A 88 14.66 10.05 2.93
CA VAL A 88 13.50 10.56 3.66
C VAL A 88 12.98 11.81 2.96
N ASP A 89 11.75 11.76 2.45
CA ASP A 89 11.04 12.95 1.95
C ASP A 89 10.57 13.78 3.16
N LEU A 90 11.19 14.95 3.36
CA LEU A 90 10.92 15.82 4.50
C LEU A 90 9.50 16.38 4.49
N GLU A 91 8.91 16.65 3.33
CA GLU A 91 7.54 17.16 3.23
C GLU A 91 6.54 16.07 3.65
N ASP A 92 6.78 14.84 3.19
CA ASP A 92 5.96 13.69 3.58
C ASP A 92 6.11 13.38 5.07
N LEU A 93 7.32 13.46 5.62
CA LEU A 93 7.58 13.29 7.06
C LEU A 93 6.84 14.34 7.91
N SER A 94 6.85 15.60 7.46
CA SER A 94 6.17 16.71 8.09
C SER A 94 4.65 16.53 8.06
N LYS A 95 4.10 16.15 6.91
CA LYS A 95 2.66 15.84 6.75
C LYS A 95 2.22 14.61 7.54
N PHE A 96 3.11 13.64 7.73
CA PHE A 96 2.86 12.48 8.60
C PHE A 96 2.72 12.89 10.08
N GLY A 97 3.27 14.04 10.48
CA GLY A 97 3.19 14.60 11.82
C GLY A 97 4.50 14.59 12.60
N CYS A 98 5.61 14.23 11.96
CA CYS A 98 6.96 14.29 12.54
C CYS A 98 7.63 15.63 12.23
N ARG A 99 8.68 15.99 13.00
CA ARG A 99 9.40 17.25 12.78
C ARG A 99 10.58 17.03 11.85
N GLU A 100 10.67 17.80 10.76
CA GLU A 100 11.78 17.68 9.80
C GLU A 100 13.17 17.80 10.44
N LYS A 101 13.34 18.73 11.39
CA LYS A 101 14.61 18.95 12.09
C LYS A 101 15.11 17.73 12.88
N SER A 102 14.24 16.77 13.23
CA SER A 102 14.67 15.57 13.94
C SER A 102 15.40 14.57 13.06
N VAL A 103 15.43 14.76 11.73
CA VAL A 103 16.23 13.94 10.81
C VAL A 103 17.72 14.24 10.95
N GLU A 104 18.08 15.51 11.13
CA GLU A 104 19.49 15.95 11.17
C GLU A 104 20.03 16.20 12.58
N THR A 105 19.16 16.55 13.54
CA THR A 105 19.58 16.96 14.88
C THR A 105 18.92 16.12 15.96
N THR A 106 19.76 15.45 16.77
CA THR A 106 19.37 14.75 17.99
C THR A 106 20.03 15.43 19.18
N ASN A 107 19.23 15.92 20.11
CA ASN A 107 19.71 16.65 21.30
C ASN A 107 19.18 16.02 22.60
N LYS A 108 18.57 14.83 22.52
CA LYS A 108 18.03 14.16 23.69
C LYS A 108 19.10 13.42 24.48
N ILE A 109 19.00 13.54 25.79
CA ILE A 109 19.78 12.78 26.76
C ILE A 109 18.85 11.84 27.52
N TRP A 110 19.43 10.94 28.31
CA TRP A 110 18.64 10.10 29.21
C TRP A 110 17.85 10.97 30.18
N GLU A 111 16.52 10.81 30.18
CA GLU A 111 15.63 11.54 31.08
C GLU A 111 14.90 10.52 31.96
N CYS A 112 15.02 10.66 33.29
CA CYS A 112 14.28 9.90 34.28
C CYS A 112 13.15 10.77 34.82
N LYS A 113 12.00 10.73 34.16
CA LYS A 113 10.83 11.57 34.49
C LYS A 113 9.54 10.76 34.46
N LYS A 114 8.48 11.33 35.01
CA LYS A 114 7.13 10.78 34.86
C LYS A 114 6.71 10.89 33.40
N ASN A 115 6.18 9.80 32.84
CA ASN A 115 5.78 9.75 31.44
C ASN A 115 4.51 10.55 31.14
N ASP A 116 3.65 10.71 32.14
CA ASP A 116 2.42 11.49 32.08
C ASP A 116 2.09 12.09 33.45
N ILE A 117 1.21 13.09 33.50
CA ILE A 117 0.75 13.77 34.71
C ILE A 117 0.14 12.79 35.73
N LEU A 118 -0.41 11.66 35.28
CA LEU A 118 -0.98 10.62 36.12
C LEU A 118 0.05 9.57 36.59
N SER A 119 1.28 9.62 36.08
CA SER A 119 2.28 8.59 36.36
C SER A 119 2.75 8.68 37.81
N VAL A 120 2.67 7.57 38.54
CA VAL A 120 3.07 7.51 39.96
C VAL A 120 4.59 7.42 40.08
N ASN A 121 5.22 6.64 39.20
CA ASN A 121 6.67 6.42 39.15
C ASN A 121 7.31 7.09 37.92
N GLY A 122 8.59 7.44 38.06
CA GLY A 122 9.42 7.91 36.97
C GLY A 122 9.97 6.75 36.13
N VAL A 123 10.18 6.99 34.83
CA VAL A 123 10.79 6.05 33.89
C VAL A 123 12.02 6.72 33.29
N CYS A 124 13.17 6.03 33.33
CA CYS A 124 14.37 6.44 32.63
C CYS A 124 14.29 6.00 31.17
N SER A 125 13.98 6.95 30.28
CA SER A 125 13.82 6.67 28.86
C SER A 125 15.12 6.98 28.09
N PRO A 126 15.65 6.04 27.28
CA PRO A 126 16.76 6.32 26.39
C PRO A 126 16.40 7.39 25.35
N PRO A 127 17.35 8.25 24.89
CA PRO A 127 17.12 9.22 23.82
C PRO A 127 16.46 8.61 22.59
N ARG A 128 16.97 7.46 22.14
CA ARG A 128 16.43 6.69 21.00
C ARG A 128 14.93 6.39 21.13
N ARG A 129 14.40 6.19 22.34
CA ARG A 129 12.96 5.96 22.54
C ARG A 129 12.18 7.27 22.64
N GLN A 130 12.80 8.32 23.16
CA GLN A 130 12.20 9.66 23.25
C GLN A 130 12.07 10.34 21.88
N GLU A 131 12.87 9.92 20.90
CA GLU A 131 12.92 10.46 19.53
C GLU A 131 12.20 9.58 18.48
N ILE A 132 11.40 8.59 18.92
CA ILE A 132 10.42 7.88 18.06
C ILE A 132 9.14 8.72 18.00
#